data_AF-A0A932YNY1-F1
#
_entry.id   AF-A0A932YNY1-F1
#
_cell.length_a   1.000
_cell.length_b   1.000
_cell.length_c   1.000
_cell.angle_alpha   90.00
_cell.angle_beta   90.00
_cell.angle_gamma   90.00
#
_symmetry.space_group_name_H-M   'P 1'
#
loop_
_entity.id
_entity.type
_entity.pdbx_description
1 polymer ?
#
loop_
_entity_poly.entity_id
_entity_poly.type
_entity_poly.pdbx_seq_one_letter_code
_entity_poly.pdbx_strand_id
1 'polypeptide(L)'
;MAKVTKKNQAFQALSIEFDREEDGRWIAEIPTLPGVMAYGNTKQGAMRRVHAVALRTLADKVEQGNTPRQIAKLFDYEMARG
;
A
#
# COMPACT_ATOMS: atom_id res chain seq x y z
N MET A 1 8.79 19.59 -28.87
CA MET A 1 8.10 20.05 -27.63
C MET A 1 7.60 18.82 -26.89
N ALA A 2 7.83 18.76 -25.58
CA ALA A 2 7.96 17.53 -24.79
C ALA A 2 6.72 16.61 -24.81
N LYS A 3 6.96 15.32 -24.98
CA LYS A 3 5.98 14.25 -24.80
C LYS A 3 5.54 14.27 -23.34
N VAL A 4 4.30 14.67 -23.06
CA VAL A 4 3.70 14.54 -21.73
C VAL A 4 3.56 13.05 -21.45
N THR A 5 4.52 12.50 -20.72
CA THR A 5 4.48 11.12 -20.24
C THR A 5 3.33 11.02 -19.25
N LYS A 6 2.15 10.54 -19.69
CA LYS A 6 1.09 10.09 -18.79
C LYS A 6 1.69 8.97 -17.93
N LYS A 7 2.18 9.30 -16.73
CA LYS A 7 2.53 8.31 -15.72
C LYS A 7 1.32 7.41 -15.56
N ASN A 8 1.50 6.15 -15.91
CA ASN A 8 0.46 5.14 -15.88
C ASN A 8 -0.10 5.09 -14.45
N GLN A 9 -1.30 5.65 -14.27
CA GLN A 9 -1.92 5.91 -12.97
C GLN A 9 -2.63 4.66 -12.44
N ALA A 10 -2.09 3.49 -12.78
CA ALA A 10 -2.49 2.19 -12.29
C ALA A 10 -1.53 1.86 -11.15
N PHE A 11 -2.09 1.77 -9.93
CA PHE A 11 -1.39 1.92 -8.65
C PHE A 11 -0.78 3.31 -8.49
N GLN A 12 -1.51 4.23 -7.84
CA GLN A 12 -0.80 5.12 -6.93
C GLN A 12 -0.13 4.16 -5.95
N ALA A 13 1.15 3.86 -6.17
CA ALA A 13 1.93 2.99 -5.32
C ALA A 13 1.68 3.45 -3.89
N LEU A 14 1.19 2.57 -3.02
CA LEU A 14 1.02 2.90 -1.61
C LEU A 14 2.38 3.37 -1.12
N SER A 15 2.53 4.69 -0.95
CA SER A 15 3.80 5.28 -0.57
C SER A 15 4.12 4.77 0.83
N ILE A 16 5.28 4.13 0.96
CA ILE A 16 5.77 3.65 2.24
C ILE A 16 6.78 4.66 2.75
N GLU A 17 6.48 5.20 3.92
CA GLU A 17 7.44 5.99 4.70
C GLU A 17 8.15 5.06 5.67
N PHE A 18 9.44 5.32 5.88
CA PHE A 18 10.27 4.52 6.76
C PHE A 18 10.93 5.41 7.80
N ASP A 19 10.94 4.93 9.02
CA ASP A 19 11.71 5.53 10.11
C ASP A 19 12.51 4.44 10.84
N ARG A 20 13.45 4.87 11.69
CA ARG A 20 14.29 3.98 12.49
C ARG A 20 14.29 4.42 13.94
N GLU A 21 13.88 3.50 14.81
CA GLU A 21 13.85 3.68 16.26
C GLU A 21 15.26 3.75 16.86
N GLU A 22 15.36 4.30 18.07
CA GLU A 22 16.62 4.40 18.83
C GLU A 22 17.23 3.02 19.13
N ASP A 23 16.39 2.00 19.29
CA ASP A 23 16.81 0.60 19.48
C ASP A 23 17.25 -0.10 18.17
N GLY A 24 17.18 0.63 17.05
CA GLY A 24 17.61 0.17 15.74
C GLY A 24 16.54 -0.55 14.92
N ARG A 25 15.33 -0.78 15.44
CA ARG A 25 14.21 -1.34 14.67
C ARG A 25 13.75 -0.38 13.58
N TRP A 26 13.29 -0.93 12.47
CA TRP A 26 12.68 -0.17 11.36
C TRP A 26 11.17 -0.12 11.52
N ILE A 27 10.60 1.05 11.23
CA ILE A 27 9.18 1.27 11.06
C ILE A 27 8.91 1.48 9.58
N ALA A 28 7.80 0.93 9.10
CA ALA A 28 7.24 1.24 7.79
C ALA A 28 5.77 1.61 7.97
N GLU A 29 5.35 2.73 7.41
CA GLU A 29 3.97 3.24 7.46
C GLU A 29 3.46 3.55 6.05
N ILE A 30 2.16 3.40 5.83
CA ILE A 30 1.48 3.88 4.63
C ILE A 30 0.54 5.02 5.04
N PRO A 31 0.95 6.29 4.92
CA PRO A 31 0.16 7.43 5.41
C PRO A 31 -1.23 7.56 4.77
N THR A 32 -1.37 7.04 3.55
CA THR A 32 -2.66 7.02 2.82
C THR A 32 -3.65 5.99 3.36
N LEU A 33 -3.21 5.11 4.28
CA LEU A 33 -4.02 4.13 4.99
C LEU A 33 -3.79 4.29 6.50
N PRO A 34 -4.58 5.15 7.18
CA PRO A 34 -4.43 5.39 8.62
C PRO A 34 -4.44 4.08 9.42
N GLY A 35 -3.45 3.91 10.31
CA GLY A 35 -3.28 2.70 11.13
C GLY A 35 -2.47 1.58 10.46
N VAL A 36 -2.09 1.73 9.19
CA VAL A 36 -1.24 0.74 8.49
C VAL A 36 0.23 1.06 8.73
N MET A 37 0.79 0.42 9.74
CA MET A 37 2.22 0.44 10.04
C MET A 37 2.74 -0.94 10.42
N ALA A 38 4.05 -1.16 10.28
CA ALA A 38 4.70 -2.37 10.77
C ALA A 38 6.16 -2.16 11.12
N TYR A 39 6.61 -2.89 12.14
CA TYR A 39 8.01 -2.94 12.57
C TYR A 39 8.78 -4.08 11.89
N GLY A 40 10.09 -3.92 11.75
CA GLY A 40 10.98 -5.01 11.35
C GLY A 40 12.42 -4.78 11.79
N ASN A 41 13.17 -5.87 11.98
CA ASN A 41 14.60 -5.79 12.31
C ASN A 41 15.44 -5.25 11.14
N THR A 42 14.88 -5.23 9.93
CA THR A 42 15.48 -4.65 8.73
C THR A 42 14.45 -3.82 7.98
N LYS A 43 14.90 -2.82 7.20
CA LYS A 43 14.02 -2.00 6.36
C LYS A 43 13.14 -2.84 5.45
N GLN A 44 13.72 -3.87 4.82
CA GLN A 44 13.00 -4.81 3.96
C GLN A 44 11.99 -5.66 4.75
N GLY A 45 12.33 -6.03 5.99
CA GLY A 45 11.42 -6.73 6.89
C GLY A 45 10.19 -5.90 7.25
N ALA A 46 10.39 -4.61 7.60
CA ALA A 46 9.31 -3.67 7.85
C ALA A 46 8.44 -3.47 6.60
N MET A 47 9.06 -3.30 5.43
CA MET A 47 8.37 -3.17 4.14
C MET A 47 7.45 -4.36 3.82
N ARG A 48 7.94 -5.61 3.98
CA ARG A 48 7.11 -6.80 3.72
C ARG A 48 5.91 -6.87 4.68
N ARG A 49 6.13 -6.51 5.94
CA ARG A 49 5.08 -6.56 6.97
C ARG A 49 4.03 -5.47 6.74
N VAL A 50 4.41 -4.25 6.38
CA VAL A 50 3.44 -3.17 6.12
C VAL A 50 2.58 -3.48 4.90
N HIS A 51 3.13 -4.13 3.86
CA HIS A 51 2.32 -4.62 2.74
C HIS A 51 1.27 -5.65 3.19
N ALA A 52 1.64 -6.61 4.06
CA ALA A 52 0.69 -7.60 4.56
C ALA A 52 -0.43 -6.94 5.39
N VAL A 53 -0.10 -5.95 6.22
CA VAL A 53 -1.08 -5.17 6.99
C VAL A 53 -2.00 -4.37 6.07
N ALA A 54 -1.44 -3.76 5.02
CA ALA A 54 -2.22 -3.04 4.02
C ALA A 54 -3.24 -3.96 3.34
N LEU A 55 -2.81 -5.13 2.87
CA LEU A 55 -3.69 -6.09 2.21
C LEU A 55 -4.84 -6.55 3.11
N ARG A 56 -4.56 -6.82 4.39
CA ARG A 56 -5.59 -7.19 5.38
C ARG A 56 -6.58 -6.06 5.60
N THR A 57 -6.08 -4.86 5.86
CA THR A 57 -6.91 -3.65 6.07
C THR A 57 -7.80 -3.37 4.86
N LEU A 58 -7.27 -3.59 3.66
CA LEU A 58 -8.00 -3.43 2.41
C LEU A 58 -9.09 -4.51 2.28
N ALA A 59 -8.81 -5.77 2.61
CA ALA A 59 -9.80 -6.85 2.64
C ALA A 59 -10.93 -6.57 3.65
N ASP A 60 -10.59 -6.19 4.89
CA ASP A 60 -11.58 -5.87 5.94
C ASP A 60 -12.53 -4.75 5.50
N LYS A 61 -12.03 -3.73 4.79
CA LYS A 61 -12.85 -2.65 4.25
C LYS A 61 -13.86 -3.17 3.22
N VAL A 62 -13.43 -4.08 2.33
CA VAL A 62 -14.30 -4.70 1.32
C VAL A 62 -15.43 -5.49 2.00
N GLU A 63 -15.10 -6.28 3.02
CA GLU A 63 -16.11 -7.04 3.80
C GLU A 63 -17.12 -6.14 4.50
N GLN A 64 -16.71 -4.94 4.92
CA GLN A 64 -17.58 -3.92 5.51
C GLN A 64 -18.41 -3.13 4.47
N GLY A 65 -18.35 -3.51 3.18
CA GLY A 65 -19.07 -2.82 2.10
C GLY A 65 -18.42 -1.52 1.64
N ASN A 66 -17.19 -1.23 2.09
CA ASN A 66 -16.39 -0.11 1.61
C ASN A 66 -15.39 -0.63 0.57
N THR A 67 -15.49 -0.16 -0.68
CA THR A 67 -14.49 -0.46 -1.69
C THR A 67 -13.56 0.75 -1.89
N PRO A 68 -12.41 0.82 -1.18
CA PRO A 68 -11.42 1.85 -1.43
C PRO A 68 -11.07 1.92 -2.91
N ARG A 69 -10.96 3.15 -3.43
CA ARG A 69 -10.59 3.42 -4.83
C ARG A 69 -9.27 2.74 -5.23
N GLN A 70 -8.38 2.51 -4.26
CA GLN A 70 -7.12 1.79 -4.42
C GLN A 70 -7.33 0.30 -4.76
N ILE A 71 -8.37 -0.34 -4.22
CA ILE A 71 -8.72 -1.75 -4.48
C ILE A 71 -9.63 -1.88 -5.71
N ALA A 72 -10.52 -0.92 -5.95
CA ALA A 72 -11.41 -0.93 -7.12
C ALA A 72 -10.62 -1.18 -8.42
N LYS A 73 -9.47 -0.52 -8.59
CA LYS A 73 -8.57 -0.72 -9.75
C LYS A 73 -7.94 -2.11 -9.85
N LEU A 74 -7.78 -2.82 -8.72
CA LEU A 74 -7.29 -4.20 -8.69
C LEU A 74 -8.37 -5.17 -9.20
N PHE A 75 -9.63 -4.95 -8.81
CA PHE A 75 -10.76 -5.76 -9.29
C PHE A 75 -11.17 -5.45 -10.72
N ASP A 76 -11.04 -4.19 -11.17
CA ASP A 76 -11.25 -3.82 -12.58
C ASP A 76 -10.31 -4.57 -13.52
N TYR A 77 -9.11 -4.95 -13.05
CA TYR A 77 -8.15 -5.76 -13.80
C TYR A 77 -8.57 -7.23 -13.93
N GLU A 78 -9.31 -7.76 -12.97
CA GLU A 78 -9.84 -9.13 -12.98
C GLU A 78 -11.09 -9.23 -13.87
N MET A 79 -11.97 -8.22 -13.85
CA MET A 79 -13.18 -8.18 -14.69
C MET A 79 -12.91 -7.91 -16.17
N ALA A 80 -11.80 -7.23 -16.50
CA ALA A 80 -11.42 -6.97 -17.90
C ALA A 80 -10.75 -8.16 -18.60
N ARG A 81 -10.51 -9.27 -17.90
CA ARG A 81 -10.01 -10.54 -18.46
C ARG A 81 -11.07 -11.64 -18.55
N GLY A 82 -12.33 -11.33 -18.23
CA GLY A 82 -13.48 -12.23 -18.35
C GLY A 82 -14.33 -11.93 -19.58
#